data_AF-A0A4U9T5X7-F1
#
_entry.id   AF-A0A4U9T5X7-F1
#
_cell.length_a   1.000
_cell.length_b   1.000
_cell.length_c   1.000
_cell.angle_alpha   90.00
_cell.angle_beta   90.00
_cell.angle_gamma   90.00
#
_symmetry.space_group_name_H-M   'P 1'
#
loop_
_entity.id
_entity.type
_entity.pdbx_description
1 polymer ?
#
loop_
_entity_poly.entity_id
_entity_poly.type
_entity_poly.pdbx_seq_one_letter_code
_entity_poly.pdbx_strand_id
1 'polypeptide(L)'
;MLNQLPLTEPDMSPVAATISDTLPIRVEAPQACPRYLGRVVKGINVKAPSPLWMREKLRRAGIRSIDAVVDVTNYVLMELGQPMHAFDLNRIEGGIVVRMAAKVKPCACWMVTKLNSRQTPW
;
A
#
# COMPACT_ATOMS: atom_id res chain seq x y z
N MET A 1 -13.33 -26.19 -6.37
CA MET A 1 -11.95 -26.62 -6.03
C MET A 1 -11.25 -27.02 -7.31
N LEU A 2 -10.04 -26.52 -7.57
CA LEU A 2 -9.39 -26.64 -8.88
C LEU A 2 -8.58 -27.94 -9.06
N ASN A 3 -7.87 -28.42 -8.03
CA ASN A 3 -7.01 -29.62 -8.12
C ASN A 3 -6.96 -30.53 -6.88
N GLN A 4 -7.73 -30.24 -5.81
CA GLN A 4 -7.80 -31.02 -4.56
C GLN A 4 -6.45 -31.29 -3.84
N LEU A 5 -5.40 -30.55 -4.18
CA LEU A 5 -4.09 -30.65 -3.51
C LEU A 5 -4.04 -29.74 -2.28
N PRO A 6 -3.26 -30.11 -1.24
CA PRO A 6 -3.05 -29.23 -0.09
C PRO A 6 -2.32 -27.95 -0.52
N LEU A 7 -2.79 -26.80 -0.02
CA LEU A 7 -2.14 -25.51 -0.23
C LEU A 7 -0.91 -25.41 0.68
N THR A 8 0.25 -25.09 0.11
CA THR A 8 1.44 -24.74 0.87
C THR A 8 1.51 -23.22 0.99
N GLU A 9 1.29 -22.71 2.20
CA GLU A 9 1.32 -21.28 2.49
C GLU A 9 2.76 -20.82 2.83
N PRO A 10 3.16 -19.60 2.45
CA PRO A 10 4.43 -19.04 2.88
C PRO A 10 4.41 -18.73 4.38
N ASP A 11 5.55 -18.88 5.05
CA ASP A 11 5.71 -18.41 6.44
C ASP A 11 5.65 -16.88 6.49
N MET A 12 4.69 -16.36 7.25
CA MET A 12 4.43 -14.93 7.43
C MET A 12 4.45 -14.56 8.92
N SER A 13 5.47 -15.03 9.64
CA SER A 13 5.65 -14.72 11.06
C SER A 13 5.66 -13.19 11.34
N PRO A 14 5.00 -12.73 12.42
CA PRO A 14 4.93 -11.31 12.75
C PRO A 14 6.31 -10.70 13.03
N VAL A 15 6.61 -9.56 12.38
CA VAL A 15 7.86 -8.81 12.63
C VAL A 15 7.70 -7.93 13.87
N ALA A 16 8.43 -8.26 14.95
CA ALA A 16 8.48 -7.47 16.18
C ALA A 16 8.90 -6.01 15.93
N ALA A 17 8.30 -5.08 16.66
CA ALA A 17 8.64 -3.67 16.56
C ALA A 17 9.96 -3.40 17.30
N THR A 18 10.91 -2.75 16.63
CA THR A 18 12.17 -2.28 17.23
C THR A 18 12.13 -0.80 17.62
N ILE A 19 11.13 -0.07 17.12
CA ILE A 19 10.89 1.35 17.41
C ILE A 19 9.46 1.53 17.93
N SER A 20 9.26 2.55 18.77
CA SER A 20 7.95 2.91 19.34
C SER A 20 7.25 4.06 18.59
N ASP A 21 7.84 4.53 17.50
CA ASP A 21 7.27 5.59 16.68
C ASP A 21 5.92 5.20 16.11
N THR A 22 4.92 6.03 16.36
CA THR A 22 3.58 5.87 15.81
C THR A 22 3.10 7.16 15.18
N LEU A 23 2.14 7.04 14.26
CA LEU A 23 1.47 8.16 13.63
C LEU A 23 0.00 8.08 14.02
N PRO A 24 -0.64 9.17 14.48
CA PRO A 24 -2.05 9.14 14.81
C PRO A 24 -2.88 8.92 13.54
N ILE A 25 -3.76 7.91 13.57
CA ILE A 25 -4.66 7.56 12.48
C ILE A 25 -6.09 7.68 13.00
N ARG A 26 -6.92 8.48 12.33
CA ARG A 26 -8.34 8.60 12.62
C ARG A 26 -9.15 8.15 11.41
N VAL A 27 -10.11 7.27 11.63
CA VAL A 27 -11.07 6.85 10.60
C VAL A 27 -12.41 7.49 10.89
N GLU A 28 -12.80 8.47 10.07
CA GLU A 28 -14.06 9.21 10.21
C GLU A 28 -15.20 8.58 9.38
N ALA A 29 -14.86 7.73 8.41
CA ALA A 29 -15.83 7.02 7.56
C ALA A 29 -15.73 5.49 7.73
N PRO A 30 -16.06 4.94 8.92
CA PRO A 30 -15.89 3.51 9.22
C PRO A 30 -16.74 2.59 8.33
N GLN A 31 -17.87 3.08 7.79
CA GLN A 31 -18.67 2.31 6.85
C GLN A 31 -17.97 2.09 5.50
N ALA A 32 -17.16 3.05 5.05
CA ALA A 32 -16.40 2.95 3.80
C ALA A 32 -15.03 2.28 4.01
N CYS A 33 -14.43 2.44 5.19
CA CYS A 33 -13.17 1.84 5.56
C CYS A 33 -13.26 1.29 6.99
N PRO A 34 -13.70 0.03 7.18
CA PRO A 34 -13.89 -0.53 8.51
C PRO A 34 -12.56 -0.81 9.24
N ARG A 35 -11.47 -0.98 8.49
CA ARG A 35 -10.15 -1.27 9.05
C ARG A 35 -9.07 -0.55 8.26
N TYR A 36 -8.27 0.25 8.96
CA TYR A 36 -7.07 0.89 8.42
C TYR A 36 -5.88 0.55 9.30
N LEU A 37 -4.82 0.02 8.69
CA LEU A 37 -3.59 -0.34 9.37
C LEU A 37 -2.46 0.54 8.83
N GLY A 38 -1.70 1.15 9.74
CA GLY A 38 -0.51 1.91 9.40
C GLY A 38 0.67 1.44 10.24
N ARG A 39 1.86 1.42 9.64
CA ARG A 39 3.10 1.07 10.32
C ARG A 39 4.18 2.07 9.92
N VAL A 40 4.88 2.62 10.90
CA VAL A 40 6.04 3.47 10.67
C VAL A 40 7.27 2.58 10.52
N VAL A 41 8.03 2.80 9.43
CA VAL A 41 9.32 2.15 9.21
C VAL A 41 10.34 3.24 8.91
N LYS A 42 11.36 3.34 9.75
CA LYS A 42 12.42 4.36 9.63
C LYS A 42 13.71 3.76 9.09
N GLY A 43 14.56 4.61 8.50
CA GLY A 43 15.89 4.22 8.03
C GLY A 43 15.89 3.40 6.74
N ILE A 44 14.84 3.50 5.92
CA ILE A 44 14.78 2.81 4.63
C ILE A 44 15.65 3.56 3.60
N ASN A 45 16.48 2.81 2.88
CA ASN A 45 17.14 3.31 1.68
C ASN A 45 16.22 3.11 0.46
N VAL A 46 15.50 4.15 0.06
CA VAL A 46 14.59 4.13 -1.10
C VAL A 46 15.34 3.90 -2.42
N LYS A 47 16.63 4.23 -2.48
CA LYS A 47 17.48 4.02 -3.67
C LYS A 47 18.07 2.61 -3.74
N ALA A 48 17.82 1.76 -2.76
CA ALA A 48 18.28 0.38 -2.81
C ALA A 48 17.62 -0.34 -4.01
N PRO A 49 18.38 -1.13 -4.77
CA PRO A 49 17.80 -1.90 -5.87
C PRO A 49 16.93 -3.02 -5.31
N SER A 50 15.78 -3.25 -5.96
CA SER A 50 14.93 -4.40 -5.66
C SER A 50 15.68 -5.72 -5.96
N PRO A 51 15.57 -6.75 -5.10
CA PRO A 51 16.21 -8.04 -5.34
C PRO A 51 15.79 -8.67 -6.67
N LEU A 52 16.71 -9.36 -7.36
CA LEU A 52 16.47 -9.91 -8.69
C LEU A 52 15.24 -10.84 -8.75
N TRP A 53 15.08 -11.71 -7.74
CA TRP A 53 13.96 -12.65 -7.67
C TRP A 53 12.60 -11.93 -7.62
N MET A 54 12.52 -10.80 -6.92
CA MET A 54 11.29 -10.01 -6.79
C MET A 54 10.98 -9.30 -8.10
N ARG A 55 11.99 -8.70 -8.72
CA ARG A 55 11.86 -8.03 -10.03
C ARG A 55 11.38 -9.00 -11.10
N GLU A 56 11.90 -10.23 -11.11
CA GLU A 56 11.50 -11.24 -12.08
C GLU A 56 10.07 -11.74 -11.84
N LYS A 57 9.66 -11.95 -10.58
CA LYS A 57 8.27 -12.29 -10.25
C LYS A 57 7.30 -11.18 -10.69
N LEU A 58 7.62 -9.92 -10.42
CA LEU A 58 6.83 -8.77 -10.87
C LEU A 58 6.77 -8.66 -12.39
N ARG A 59 7.92 -8.84 -13.08
CA ARG A 59 8.01 -8.80 -14.54
C ARG A 59 7.11 -9.86 -15.18
N ARG A 60 7.08 -11.08 -14.63
CA ARG A 60 6.21 -12.17 -15.10
C ARG A 60 4.73 -11.91 -14.86
N ALA A 61 4.40 -11.11 -13.84
CA ALA A 61 3.06 -10.59 -13.60
C ALA A 61 2.70 -9.37 -14.47
N GLY A 62 3.59 -8.93 -15.38
CA GLY A 62 3.38 -7.77 -16.23
C GLY A 62 3.63 -6.42 -15.53
N ILE A 63 4.17 -6.43 -14.31
CA ILE A 63 4.47 -5.22 -13.54
C ILE A 63 5.92 -4.83 -13.74
N ARG A 64 6.16 -3.57 -14.10
CA ARG A 64 7.50 -3.00 -14.20
C ARG A 64 8.01 -2.64 -12.81
N SER A 65 9.23 -3.06 -12.50
CA SER A 65 9.95 -2.63 -11.30
C SER A 65 10.33 -1.15 -11.38
N ILE A 66 10.05 -0.38 -10.33
CA ILE A 66 10.27 1.09 -10.29
C ILE A 66 11.25 1.44 -9.17
N ASP A 67 10.85 1.17 -7.93
CA ASP A 67 11.65 1.39 -6.72
C ASP A 67 11.34 0.29 -5.69
N ALA A 68 12.24 0.07 -4.74
CA ALA A 68 12.12 -1.04 -3.80
C ALA A 68 10.84 -0.98 -2.94
N VAL A 69 10.33 0.20 -2.62
CA VAL A 69 9.14 0.35 -1.78
C VAL A 69 7.88 0.00 -2.57
N VAL A 70 7.75 0.56 -3.78
CA VAL A 70 6.64 0.27 -4.68
C VAL A 70 6.65 -1.20 -5.10
N ASP A 71 7.83 -1.75 -5.38
CA ASP A 71 7.99 -3.15 -5.77
C ASP A 71 7.54 -4.10 -4.64
N VAL A 72 7.86 -3.82 -3.38
CA VAL A 72 7.37 -4.61 -2.24
C VAL A 72 5.85 -4.53 -2.11
N THR A 73 5.25 -3.35 -2.24
CA THR A 73 3.78 -3.23 -2.18
C THR A 73 3.08 -3.95 -3.33
N ASN A 74 3.65 -3.91 -4.53
CA ASN A 74 3.13 -4.66 -5.68
C ASN A 74 3.34 -6.17 -5.50
N TYR A 75 4.45 -6.57 -4.87
CA TYR A 75 4.72 -7.97 -4.60
C TYR A 75 3.67 -8.57 -3.67
N VAL A 76 3.32 -7.88 -2.58
CA VAL A 76 2.26 -8.30 -1.65
C VAL A 76 0.89 -8.33 -2.33
N LEU A 77 0.59 -7.34 -3.19
CA LEU A 77 -0.63 -7.35 -3.99
C LEU A 77 -0.73 -8.59 -4.87
N MET A 78 0.37 -9.00 -5.52
CA MET A 78 0.39 -10.17 -6.40
C MET A 78 0.36 -11.50 -5.63
N GLU A 79 0.99 -11.56 -4.46
CA GLU A 79 1.10 -12.80 -3.67
C GLU A 79 -0.14 -13.06 -2.82
N LEU A 80 -0.71 -12.02 -2.19
CA LEU A 80 -1.83 -12.13 -1.24
C LEU A 80 -3.12 -11.47 -1.71
N GLY A 81 -3.10 -10.73 -2.84
CA GLY A 81 -4.26 -9.98 -3.32
C GLY A 81 -4.56 -8.71 -2.51
N GLN A 82 -3.69 -8.33 -1.56
CA GLN A 82 -3.92 -7.19 -0.67
C GLN A 82 -3.20 -5.94 -1.21
N PRO A 83 -3.92 -4.90 -1.65
CA PRO A 83 -3.30 -3.64 -2.04
C PRO A 83 -2.73 -2.93 -0.80
N MET A 84 -1.55 -2.35 -0.98
CA MET A 84 -0.82 -1.59 0.04
C MET A 84 -0.32 -0.27 -0.56
N HIS A 85 -0.04 0.70 0.31
CA HIS A 85 0.55 1.96 -0.10
C HIS A 85 1.57 2.44 0.92
N ALA A 86 2.62 3.09 0.46
CA ALA A 86 3.63 3.72 1.30
C ALA A 86 3.56 5.23 1.15
N PHE A 87 3.51 5.94 2.28
CA PHE A 87 3.56 7.39 2.32
C PHE A 87 4.92 7.84 2.84
N ASP A 88 5.40 8.98 2.35
CA ASP A 88 6.58 9.64 2.92
C ASP A 88 6.20 10.27 4.26
N LEU A 89 6.77 9.72 5.34
CA LEU A 89 6.51 10.16 6.71
C LEU A 89 6.82 11.65 6.91
N ASN A 90 7.85 12.18 6.24
CA ASN A 90 8.27 13.58 6.41
C ASN A 90 7.31 14.57 5.73
N ARG A 91 6.44 14.09 4.85
CA ARG A 91 5.44 14.90 4.15
C ARG A 91 4.06 14.83 4.82
N ILE A 92 3.91 14.01 5.87
CA ILE A 92 2.66 13.92 6.62
C ILE A 92 2.70 14.93 7.77
N GLU A 93 1.74 15.84 7.76
CA GLU A 93 1.57 16.81 8.82
C GLU A 93 0.43 16.38 9.77
N GLY A 94 0.73 16.28 11.06
CA GLY A 94 -0.24 15.99 12.12
C GLY A 94 -0.70 14.54 12.22
N GLY A 95 -1.03 13.86 11.11
CA GLY A 95 -1.51 12.47 11.12
C GLY A 95 -2.29 12.08 9.87
N ILE A 96 -2.87 10.87 9.88
CA ILE A 96 -3.72 10.37 8.80
C ILE A 96 -5.19 10.44 9.22
N VAL A 97 -6.01 11.09 8.40
CA VAL A 97 -7.48 11.11 8.57
C VAL A 97 -8.13 10.46 7.36
N VAL A 98 -8.72 9.29 7.56
CA VAL A 98 -9.48 8.55 6.55
C VAL A 98 -10.91 9.06 6.56
N ARG A 99 -11.24 9.91 5.59
CA ARG A 99 -12.54 10.55 5.44
C ARG A 99 -12.96 10.62 3.97
N MET A 100 -14.24 10.85 3.74
CA MET A 100 -14.74 11.13 2.39
C MET A 100 -14.20 12.46 1.87
N ALA A 101 -14.00 12.53 0.55
CA ALA A 101 -13.62 13.76 -0.12
C ALA A 101 -14.76 14.79 -0.04
N ALA A 102 -14.41 16.03 0.31
CA ALA A 102 -15.35 17.14 0.21
C ALA A 102 -15.35 17.62 -1.25
N LYS A 103 -16.53 17.93 -1.79
CA LYS A 103 -16.76 18.29 -3.20
C LYS A 103 -15.87 19.43 -3.75
N VAL A 104 -15.26 20.23 -2.88
CA VAL A 104 -14.48 21.43 -3.24
C VAL A 104 -12.98 21.28 -2.97
N LYS A 105 -12.53 20.20 -2.31
CA LYS A 105 -11.09 20.02 -2.05
C LYS A 105 -10.44 19.27 -3.21
N PRO A 106 -9.62 19.91 -4.06
CA PRO A 106 -8.85 19.21 -5.07
C PRO A 106 -7.83 18.29 -4.37
N CYS A 107 -7.89 17.00 -4.70
CA CYS A 107 -6.88 16.03 -4.30
C CYS A 107 -6.02 15.72 -5.53
N ALA A 108 -4.70 15.88 -5.39
CA ALA A 108 -3.77 15.47 -6.44
C ALA A 108 -3.62 13.94 -6.39
N CYS A 109 -4.16 13.24 -7.39
CA CYS A 109 -3.87 11.83 -7.61
C CYS A 109 -2.54 11.71 -8.38
N TRP A 110 -1.64 10.85 -7.92
CA TRP A 110 -0.35 10.59 -8.60
C TRP A 110 -0.44 9.58 -9.75
N MET A 111 -1.62 9.46 -10.37
CA MET A 111 -1.76 8.88 -11.71
C MET A 111 -2.42 9.91 -12.63
N VAL A 112 -1.91 9.95 -13.87
CA VAL A 112 -2.38 10.80 -14.98
C VAL A 112 -3.90 10.91 -14.98
N THR A 113 -4.37 12.15 -15.07
CA THR A 113 -5.77 12.63 -15.12
C THR A 113 -6.32 13.09 -13.77
N LYS A 114 -6.56 14.41 -13.67
CA LYS A 114 -7.38 15.07 -12.64
C LYS A 114 -8.67 14.27 -12.43
N LEU A 115 -8.80 13.59 -11.29
CA LEU A 115 -10.08 13.07 -10.81
C LEU A 115 -10.93 14.27 -10.37
N ASN A 116 -11.72 14.80 -11.30
CA ASN A 116 -12.84 15.64 -10.96
C ASN A 116 -13.91 14.73 -10.35
N SER A 117 -14.39 15.04 -9.15
CA SER A 117 -15.35 14.22 -8.39
C SER A 117 -16.76 14.28 -9.00
N ARG A 118 -16.91 13.86 -10.25
CA ARG A 118 -18.20 13.52 -10.84
C ARG A 118 -18.36 12.01 -10.73
N GLN A 119 -19.24 11.61 -9.83
CA GLN A 119 -19.87 10.29 -9.85
C GLN A 119 -20.39 10.01 -11.25
N THR A 120 -19.94 8.91 -11.85
CA THR A 120 -20.69 8.19 -12.88
C THR A 120 -20.58 6.70 -12.56
N PRO A 121 -21.70 5.95 -12.52
CA PRO A 121 -21.70 4.55 -12.12
C PRO A 121 -21.41 3.68 -13.33
N TRP A 122 -20.23 3.03 -13.37
CA TRP A 122 -19.97 1.74 -14.01
C TRP A 122 -18.69 1.16 -13.38
#